data_AF-A0A8X6LPY8-F1
#
_entry.id   AF-A0A8X6LPY8-F1
#
_cell.length_a   1.000
_cell.length_b   1.000
_cell.length_c   1.000
_cell.angle_alpha   90.00
_cell.angle_beta   90.00
_cell.angle_gamma   90.00
#
_symmetry.space_group_name_H-M   'P 1'
#
loop_
_entity.id
_entity.type
_entity.pdbx_description
1 polymer ?
#
loop_
_entity_poly.entity_id
_entity_poly.type
_entity_poly.pdbx_seq_one_letter_code
_entity_poly.pdbx_strand_id
1 'polypeptide(L)'
;MPDKILERKNCASHDYCFDKKNEITIVKWKDNKCVTIVTNFDYKEPLIQVSRHQKGLKEKSQILQSNTNHQYNKNMGGVNQHDWLLDKHTIPDPWQKMVLVNL
;
A
#
# COMPACT_ATOMS: atom_id res chain seq x y z
N MET A 1 9.47 15.60 6.29
CA MET A 1 9.79 15.18 7.67
C MET A 1 10.73 13.98 7.70
N PRO A 2 11.72 13.94 8.62
CA PRO A 2 12.44 12.72 8.99
C PRO A 2 11.51 11.68 9.65
N ASP A 3 11.73 10.39 9.39
CA ASP A 3 10.83 9.31 9.84
C ASP A 3 10.67 9.27 11.36
N LYS A 4 11.77 9.43 12.11
CA LYS A 4 11.78 9.41 13.58
C LYS A 4 10.80 10.42 14.21
N ILE A 5 10.53 11.53 13.53
CA ILE A 5 9.62 12.56 14.04
C ILE A 5 8.16 12.16 13.76
N LEU A 6 7.90 11.62 12.56
CA LEU A 6 6.56 11.19 12.18
C LEU A 6 6.13 9.91 12.91
N GLU A 7 7.06 9.03 13.24
CA GLU A 7 6.80 7.79 13.99
C GLU A 7 6.31 8.01 15.41
N ARG A 8 6.68 9.14 16.02
CA ARG A 8 6.25 9.53 17.38
C ARG A 8 4.85 10.15 17.40
N LYS A 9 4.28 10.48 16.24
CA LYS A 9 2.93 11.03 16.14
C LYS A 9 1.88 9.93 16.06
N ASN A 10 0.62 10.32 16.24
CA ASN A 10 -0.53 9.43 16.12
C ASN A 10 -0.63 8.84 14.70
N CYS A 11 -1.19 7.63 14.61
CA CYS A 11 -1.58 7.02 13.34
C CYS A 11 -2.47 8.00 12.55
N ALA A 12 -2.33 7.98 11.22
CA ALA A 12 -2.91 8.94 10.28
C ALA A 12 -2.17 10.28 10.13
N SER A 13 -1.11 10.52 10.91
CA SER A 13 -0.24 11.68 10.69
C SER A 13 0.41 11.61 9.31
N HIS A 14 0.48 12.74 8.61
CA HIS A 14 1.11 12.83 7.30
C HIS A 14 1.92 14.11 7.14
N ASP A 15 2.82 14.09 6.18
CA ASP A 15 3.58 15.24 5.71
C ASP A 15 3.65 15.16 4.18
N TYR A 16 3.81 16.29 3.51
CA TYR A 16 3.86 16.34 2.05
C TYR A 16 4.83 17.39 1.54
N CYS A 17 5.40 17.14 0.36
CA CYS A 17 6.02 18.17 -0.44
C CYS A 17 5.60 18.02 -1.90
N PHE A 18 5.65 19.14 -2.62
CA PHE A 18 5.37 19.18 -4.05
C PHE A 18 6.56 19.82 -4.76
N ASP A 19 7.13 19.10 -5.71
CA ASP A 19 8.15 19.59 -6.61
C ASP A 19 7.48 20.23 -7.82
N LYS A 20 7.53 21.57 -7.89
CA LYS A 20 6.96 22.33 -9.01
C LYS A 20 7.70 22.14 -10.33
N LYS A 21 8.98 21.74 -10.30
CA LYS A 21 9.79 21.61 -11.52
C LYS A 21 9.43 20.33 -12.27
N ASN A 22 9.28 19.23 -11.53
CA ASN A 22 8.98 17.91 -12.10
C ASN A 22 7.50 17.54 -11.96
N GLU A 23 6.69 18.39 -11.33
CA GLU A 23 5.27 18.16 -11.02
C GLU A 23 5.04 16.87 -10.22
N ILE A 24 5.88 16.65 -9.22
CA ILE A 24 5.84 15.44 -8.38
C ILE A 24 5.34 15.79 -6.98
N THR A 25 4.32 15.07 -6.53
CA THR A 25 3.86 15.06 -5.14
C THR A 25 4.49 13.90 -4.38
N ILE A 26 5.08 14.19 -3.23
CA ILE A 26 5.58 13.20 -2.29
C ILE A 26 4.76 13.31 -1.01
N VAL A 27 4.12 12.22 -0.62
CA VAL A 27 3.32 12.11 0.60
C VAL A 27 3.94 11.08 1.52
N LYS A 28 4.25 11.48 2.75
CA LYS A 28 4.67 10.57 3.81
C LYS A 28 3.53 10.38 4.80
N TRP A 29 3.25 9.14 5.17
CA TRP A 29 2.10 8.79 6.02
C TRP A 29 2.49 7.80 7.11
N LYS A 30 1.99 8.03 8.32
CA LYS A 30 2.14 7.14 9.47
C LYS A 30 0.95 6.20 9.55
N ASP A 31 1.14 5.00 9.03
CA ASP A 31 0.31 3.84 9.39
C ASP A 31 0.92 3.19 10.65
N ASN A 32 0.98 1.86 10.72
CA ASN A 32 1.75 1.16 11.74
C ASN A 32 3.25 1.49 11.63
N LYS A 33 3.74 1.64 10.40
CA LYS A 33 5.07 2.16 10.04
C LYS A 33 4.93 3.38 9.13
N CYS A 34 5.99 4.18 9.04
CA CYS A 34 6.02 5.27 8.06
C CYS A 34 6.12 4.69 6.65
N VAL A 35 5.27 5.19 5.76
CA VAL A 35 5.28 4.89 4.32
C VAL A 35 5.43 6.18 3.54
N THR A 36 6.09 6.12 2.39
CA THR A 36 6.24 7.27 1.48
C THR A 36 5.70 6.87 0.11
N ILE A 37 4.81 7.69 -0.43
CA ILE A 37 4.25 7.52 -1.78
C ILE A 37 4.67 8.73 -2.62
N VAL A 38 5.06 8.45 -3.85
CA VAL A 38 5.46 9.43 -4.85
C VAL A 38 4.52 9.30 -6.03
N THR A 39 4.00 10.42 -6.53
CA THR A 39 3.09 10.46 -7.67
C THR A 39 3.31 11.73 -8.48
N ASN A 40 3.05 11.68 -9.78
CA ASN A 40 3.08 12.82 -10.70
C ASN A 40 1.69 13.22 -11.23
N PHE A 41 0.64 12.49 -10.84
CA PHE A 41 -0.71 12.69 -11.38
C PHE A 41 -1.75 12.96 -10.29
N ASP A 42 -1.36 12.86 -9.02
CA ASP A 42 -2.28 12.96 -7.88
C ASP A 42 -1.72 13.88 -6.79
N TYR A 43 -2.60 14.28 -5.87
CA TYR A 43 -2.30 15.17 -4.77
C TYR A 43 -2.81 14.60 -3.45
N LYS A 44 -2.43 15.23 -2.33
CA LYS A 44 -2.83 14.73 -1.00
C LYS A 44 -4.33 14.88 -0.71
N GLU A 45 -4.95 15.88 -1.31
CA GLU A 45 -6.38 16.20 -1.15
C GLU A 45 -7.21 15.57 -2.28
N PRO A 46 -8.48 15.22 -2.03
CA PRO A 46 -9.17 15.32 -0.74
C PRO A 46 -8.73 14.25 0.27
N LEU A 47 -8.83 14.54 1.57
CA LEU A 47 -8.75 13.50 2.59
C LEU A 47 -9.97 12.58 2.54
N ILE A 48 -9.74 11.27 2.58
CA ILE A 48 -10.75 10.22 2.49
C ILE A 48 -10.82 9.47 3.83
N GLN A 49 -12.04 9.24 4.33
CA GLN A 49 -12.26 8.44 5.52
C GLN A 49 -12.12 6.94 5.19
N VAL A 50 -11.26 6.25 5.92
CA VAL A 50 -11.00 4.82 5.73
C VAL A 50 -11.01 4.07 7.06
N SER A 51 -11.50 2.83 7.02
CA SER A 51 -11.45 1.91 8.16
C SER A 51 -10.10 1.18 8.19
N ARG A 52 -9.30 1.41 9.23
CA ARG A 52 -7.96 0.80 9.37
C ARG A 52 -7.79 0.11 10.70
N HIS A 53 -7.06 -1.01 10.67
CA HIS A 53 -6.64 -1.71 11.87
C HIS A 53 -5.38 -1.04 12.42
N GLN A 54 -5.45 -0.57 13.67
CA GLN A 54 -4.33 0.05 14.35
C GLN A 54 -3.67 -0.97 15.30
N LYS A 55 -2.34 -1.05 15.29
CA LYS A 55 -1.62 -1.94 16.20
C LYS A 55 -1.95 -1.60 17.65
N GLY A 56 -2.42 -2.60 18.40
CA GLY A 56 -2.78 -2.47 19.82
C GLY A 56 -4.29 -2.27 20.06
N LEU A 57 -5.08 -2.03 19.01
CA LEU A 57 -6.54 -2.00 19.07
C LEU A 57 -7.10 -3.30 18.48
N LYS A 58 -8.15 -3.85 19.09
CA LYS A 58 -8.87 -5.02 18.57
C LYS A 58 -9.81 -4.67 17.42
N GLU A 59 -10.28 -3.44 17.39
CA GLU A 59 -11.25 -2.94 16.42
C GLU A 59 -10.59 -2.01 15.40
N LYS A 60 -11.27 -1.85 14.25
CA LYS A 60 -10.83 -0.91 13.22
C LYS A 60 -11.26 0.51 13.62
N SER A 61 -10.37 1.46 13.42
CA SER A 61 -10.64 2.88 13.63
C SER A 61 -10.92 3.57 12.30
N GLN A 62 -11.80 4.56 12.33
CA GLN A 62 -12.03 5.47 11.20
C GLN A 62 -10.94 6.54 11.22
N ILE A 63 -10.15 6.62 10.17
CA ILE A 63 -9.07 7.60 10.05
C ILE A 63 -9.15 8.34 8.71
N LEU A 64 -8.61 9.57 8.69
CA LEU A 64 -8.44 10.33 7.46
C LEU A 64 -7.13 9.91 6.78
N GLN A 65 -7.24 9.53 5.51
CA GLN A 65 -6.13 9.13 4.65
C GLN A 65 -6.05 10.08 3.45
N SER A 66 -4.86 10.40 2.96
CA SER A 66 -4.70 11.22 1.75
C SER A 66 -5.23 10.51 0.50
N ASN A 67 -5.67 11.28 -0.50
CA ASN A 67 -6.11 10.75 -1.79
C ASN A 67 -5.02 9.89 -2.45
N THR A 68 -3.77 10.36 -2.42
CA THR A 68 -2.61 9.62 -2.95
C THR A 68 -2.50 8.21 -2.37
N ASN A 69 -2.66 8.07 -1.05
CA ASN A 69 -2.58 6.75 -0.43
C ASN A 69 -3.80 5.88 -0.77
N HIS A 70 -4.98 6.49 -0.89
CA HIS A 70 -6.18 5.79 -1.31
C HIS A 70 -6.03 5.23 -2.74
N GLN A 71 -5.62 6.08 -3.67
CA GLN A 71 -5.44 5.76 -5.09
C GLN A 71 -4.36 4.68 -5.29
N TYR A 72 -3.25 4.76 -4.54
CA TYR A 72 -2.26 3.69 -4.55
C TYR A 72 -2.89 2.36 -4.12
N ASN A 73 -3.52 2.30 -2.94
CA ASN A 73 -4.08 1.03 -2.44
C ASN A 73 -5.18 0.48 -3.35
N LYS A 74 -6.00 1.34 -3.97
CA LYS A 74 -7.07 0.94 -4.88
C LYS A 74 -6.53 0.26 -6.15
N ASN A 75 -5.42 0.75 -6.69
CA ASN A 75 -4.87 0.29 -7.97
C ASN A 75 -3.73 -0.73 -7.81
N MET A 76 -3.31 -0.99 -6.58
CA MET A 76 -2.33 -2.02 -6.26
C MET A 76 -2.91 -3.44 -6.36
N GLY A 77 -2.04 -4.42 -6.62
CA GLY A 77 -2.40 -5.83 -6.54
C GLY A 77 -2.83 -6.49 -7.84
N GLY A 78 -2.87 -5.78 -8.98
CA GLY A 78 -3.16 -6.39 -10.28
C GLY A 78 -2.19 -7.52 -10.65
N VAL A 79 -0.89 -7.35 -10.37
CA VAL A 79 0.13 -8.39 -10.55
C VAL A 79 -0.12 -9.57 -9.61
N ASN A 80 -0.33 -9.32 -8.32
CA ASN A 80 -0.62 -10.38 -7.36
C ASN A 80 -1.91 -11.16 -7.69
N GLN A 81 -2.94 -10.46 -8.19
CA GLN A 81 -4.17 -11.10 -8.65
C GLN A 81 -3.91 -11.98 -9.86
N HIS A 82 -3.13 -11.50 -10.83
CA HIS A 82 -2.72 -12.29 -11.98
C HIS A 82 -1.92 -13.53 -11.57
N ASP A 83 -0.93 -13.39 -10.69
CA ASP A 83 -0.12 -14.51 -10.18
C ASP A 83 -0.99 -15.54 -9.45
N TRP A 84 -1.96 -15.07 -8.66
CA TRP A 84 -2.92 -15.93 -7.97
C TRP A 84 -3.85 -16.67 -8.94
N LEU A 85 -4.28 -16.01 -10.02
CA LEU A 85 -5.08 -16.65 -11.06
C LEU A 85 -4.27 -17.70 -11.82
N LEU A 86 -3.00 -17.40 -12.12
CA LEU A 86 -2.08 -18.39 -12.69
C LEU A 86 -1.94 -19.57 -11.74
N ASP A 87 -1.57 -19.37 -10.48
CA ASP A 87 -1.42 -20.46 -9.51
C ASP A 87 -2.66 -21.37 -9.44
N LYS A 88 -3.85 -20.79 -9.48
CA LYS A 88 -5.12 -21.54 -9.43
C LYS A 88 -5.52 -22.25 -10.71
N HIS A 89 -5.17 -21.70 -11.86
CA HIS A 89 -5.69 -22.14 -13.16
C HIS A 89 -4.61 -22.63 -14.11
N THR A 90 -3.35 -22.70 -13.66
CA THR A 90 -2.25 -23.29 -14.43
C THR A 90 -2.51 -24.78 -14.59
N ILE A 91 -2.38 -25.26 -15.83
CA ILE A 91 -2.39 -26.68 -16.14
C ILE A 91 -1.13 -27.27 -15.49
N PRO A 92 -1.24 -28.27 -14.60
CA PRO A 92 -0.09 -28.85 -13.93
C PRO A 92 0.94 -29.28 -14.96
N ASP A 93 2.19 -28.88 -14.77
CA ASP A 93 3.29 -29.33 -15.62
C ASP A 93 3.34 -30.88 -15.56
N PRO A 94 3.11 -31.59 -16.67
CA PRO A 94 3.16 -33.05 -16.68
C PRO A 94 4.52 -33.59 -16.21
N TRP A 95 5.59 -32.80 -16.28
CA TRP A 95 6.93 -33.19 -15.83
C TRP A 95 7.11 -33.09 -14.30
N GLN A 96 6.34 -32.24 -13.60
CA GLN A 96 6.41 -32.14 -12.13
C GLN A 96 5.79 -33.36 -11.43
N LYS A 97 4.82 -34.04 -12.04
CA LYS A 97 4.23 -35.28 -11.49
C LYS A 97 5.13 -36.51 -11.61
N MET A 98 6.09 -36.54 -12.55
CA MET A 98 7.00 -37.68 -12.72
C MET A 98 8.10 -37.77 -11.65
N VAL A 99 8.42 -36.67 -10.97
CA VAL A 99 9.47 -36.65 -9.93
C VAL A 99 8.97 -37.22 -8.60
N LEU A 100 7.67 -37.13 -8.31
CA LEU A 100 7.08 -37.61 -7.05
C LEU A 100 6.64 -39.09 -7.09
N VAL A 101 6.72 -39.76 -8.23
CA VAL A 101 6.32 -41.17 -8.39
C VAL A 101 7.53 -42.12 -8.34
N ASN A 102 8.77 -41.60 -8.25
CA ASN A 102 10.01 -42.37 -8.19
C ASN A 102 10.76 -42.28 -6.84
N LEU A 103 10.06 -41.93 -5.76
CA LEU A 103 10.53 -42.03 -4.36
C LEU A 103 9.53 -42.84 -3.55
#